data_AF-A0A7C4SDU6-F1
#
_entry.id   AF-A0A7C4SDU6-F1
#
_cell.length_a   1.000
_cell.length_b   1.000
_cell.length_c   1.000
_cell.angle_alpha   90.00
_cell.angle_beta   90.00
_cell.angle_gamma   90.00
#
_symmetry.space_group_name_H-M   'P 1'
#
loop_
_entity.id
_entity.type
_entity.pdbx_description
1 polymer ?
#
loop_
_entity_poly.entity_id
_entity_poly.type
_entity_poly.pdbx_seq_one_letter_code
_entity_poly.pdbx_strand_id
1 'polypeptide(L)'
;MAGIKVYVSDNVEKKFRRLAMSVYGYGKGSLSKAAEEAFLLWIMRHESNLGEVNIPEDPVAAIKGLLHGVGKTSVELQHEARKIRAVKAVAKS
;
A
#
# COMPACT_ATOMS: atom_id res chain seq x y z
N MET A 1 11.91 0.68 13.32
CA MET A 1 11.03 -0.42 12.88
C MET A 1 10.50 -1.13 14.11
N ALA A 2 9.21 -1.42 14.15
CA ALA A 2 8.65 -2.32 15.14
C ALA A 2 8.91 -3.78 14.72
N GLY A 3 8.95 -4.71 15.67
CA GLY A 3 9.19 -6.13 15.42
C GLY A 3 8.19 -6.99 16.16
N ILE A 4 7.72 -8.05 15.51
CA ILE A 4 6.86 -9.08 16.10
C ILE A 4 7.64 -10.39 16.13
N LYS A 5 7.65 -11.08 17.27
CA LYS A 5 8.21 -12.43 17.37
C LYS A 5 7.13 -13.44 16.98
N VAL A 6 7.39 -14.21 15.93
CA VAL A 6 6.45 -15.21 15.41
C VAL A 6 7.09 -16.59 15.47
N TYR A 7 6.30 -17.58 15.84
CA TYR A 7 6.69 -18.98 15.85
C TYR A 7 5.92 -19.72 14.77
N VAL A 8 6.64 -20.45 13.92
CA VAL A 8 6.07 -21.28 12.85
C VAL A 8 6.79 -22.63 12.87
N SER A 9 6.23 -23.63 12.19
CA SER A 9 6.92 -24.92 12.05
C SER A 9 8.18 -24.79 11.19
N ASP A 10 9.17 -25.65 11.45
CA ASP A 10 10.44 -25.67 10.71
C ASP A 10 10.26 -25.78 9.19
N ASN A 11 9.24 -26.52 8.75
CA ASN A 11 8.94 -26.67 7.33
C ASN A 11 8.45 -25.35 6.71
N VAL A 12 7.63 -24.59 7.42
CA VAL A 12 7.15 -23.28 6.96
C VAL A 12 8.31 -22.29 6.93
N GLU A 13 9.13 -22.27 7.98
CA GLU A 13 10.32 -21.41 8.08
C GLU A 13 11.27 -21.64 6.89
N LYS A 14 11.65 -22.90 6.64
CA LYS A 14 12.59 -23.25 5.56
C LYS A 14 12.05 -22.87 4.19
N LYS A 15 10.77 -23.15 3.93
CA LYS A 15 10.11 -22.80 2.66
C LYS A 15 10.02 -21.29 2.48
N PHE A 16 9.60 -20.57 3.52
CA PHE A 16 9.47 -19.12 3.49
C PHE A 16 10.81 -18.44 3.25
N ARG A 17 11.86 -18.85 3.98
CA ARG A 17 13.21 -18.32 3.82
C ARG A 17 13.74 -18.52 2.41
N ARG A 18 13.64 -19.75 1.87
CA ARG A 18 14.08 -20.06 0.51
C ARG A 18 13.36 -19.17 -0.51
N LEU A 19 12.04 -19.02 -0.39
CA LEU A 19 11.25 -18.20 -1.30
C LEU A 19 11.61 -16.71 -1.19
N ALA A 20 11.66 -16.18 0.02
CA ALA A 20 12.04 -14.79 0.27
C ALA A 20 13.41 -14.45 -0.33
N MET A 21 14.40 -15.34 -0.19
CA MET A 21 15.72 -15.16 -0.77
C MET A 21 15.71 -15.28 -2.30
N SER A 22 14.88 -16.18 -2.87
CA SER A 22 14.75 -16.29 -4.32
C SER A 22 14.10 -15.06 -4.97
N VAL A 23 13.16 -14.41 -4.27
CA VAL A 23 12.42 -13.24 -4.79
C VAL A 23 13.18 -11.94 -4.59
N TYR A 24 13.70 -11.69 -3.38
CA TYR A 24 14.34 -10.39 -3.03
C TYR A 24 15.87 -10.45 -2.96
N GLY A 25 16.46 -11.61 -3.24
CA GLY A 25 17.90 -11.85 -3.18
C GLY A 25 18.42 -12.28 -1.81
N TYR A 26 19.72 -12.60 -1.78
CA TYR A 26 20.41 -13.20 -0.63
C TYR A 26 20.96 -12.16 0.38
N GLY A 27 20.49 -10.91 0.30
CA GLY A 27 20.94 -9.81 1.14
C GLY A 27 20.18 -9.67 2.46
N LYS A 28 20.66 -8.75 3.31
CA LYS A 28 20.01 -8.39 4.57
C LYS A 28 18.61 -7.82 4.29
N GLY A 29 17.60 -8.34 5.00
CA GLY A 29 16.23 -7.81 4.96
C GLY A 29 15.28 -8.48 3.96
N SER A 30 15.72 -9.49 3.19
CA SER A 30 14.82 -10.26 2.30
C SER A 30 13.66 -10.90 3.06
N LEU A 31 13.93 -11.49 4.22
CA LEU A 31 12.91 -12.06 5.12
C LEU A 31 11.93 -11.01 5.62
N SER A 32 12.42 -9.83 6.03
CA SER A 32 11.58 -8.74 6.52
C SER A 32 10.66 -8.20 5.42
N LYS A 33 11.16 -8.07 4.18
CA LYS A 33 10.34 -7.66 3.03
C LYS A 33 9.25 -8.68 2.72
N ALA A 34 9.62 -9.96 2.67
CA ALA A 34 8.66 -11.03 2.44
C ALA A 34 7.61 -11.10 3.57
N ALA A 35 8.03 -10.87 4.82
CA ALA A 35 7.13 -10.91 5.98
C ALA A 35 6.15 -9.73 5.95
N GLU A 36 6.63 -8.53 5.64
CA GLU A 36 5.78 -7.36 5.45
C GLU A 36 4.73 -7.59 4.36
N GLU A 37 5.15 -8.12 3.20
CA GLU A 37 4.22 -8.44 2.10
C GLU A 37 3.18 -9.50 2.53
N ALA A 38 3.61 -10.56 3.22
CA ALA A 38 2.70 -11.58 3.73
C ALA A 38 1.72 -11.02 4.78
N PHE A 39 2.17 -10.13 5.66
CA PHE A 39 1.30 -9.47 6.65
C PHE A 39 0.30 -8.54 5.97
N LEU A 40 0.72 -7.75 4.98
CA LEU A 40 -0.19 -6.91 4.19
C LEU A 40 -1.25 -7.75 3.48
N LEU A 41 -0.86 -8.87 2.85
CA LEU A 41 -1.81 -9.78 2.21
C LEU A 41 -2.78 -10.41 3.22
N TRP A 42 -2.30 -10.79 4.39
CA TRP A 42 -3.14 -11.30 5.47
C TRP A 42 -4.12 -10.24 5.96
N ILE A 43 -3.64 -9.02 6.21
CA ILE A 43 -4.44 -7.87 6.63
C ILE A 43 -5.50 -7.57 5.58
N MET A 44 -5.14 -7.33 4.32
CA MET A 44 -6.12 -7.04 3.25
C MET A 44 -7.20 -8.11 3.12
N ARG A 45 -6.79 -9.39 3.19
CA ARG A 45 -7.73 -10.51 3.13
C ARG A 45 -8.74 -10.51 4.27
N HIS A 46 -8.35 -10.08 5.46
CA HIS A 46 -9.19 -10.16 6.65
C HIS A 46 -9.85 -8.82 6.99
N GLU A 47 -9.26 -7.67 6.71
CA GLU A 47 -9.90 -6.36 6.81
C GLU A 47 -11.08 -6.24 5.84
N SER A 48 -10.98 -6.81 4.64
CA SER A 48 -12.12 -6.89 3.72
C SER A 48 -13.28 -7.75 4.27
N ASN A 49 -13.00 -8.61 5.26
CA ASN A 49 -13.98 -9.48 5.91
C ASN A 49 -14.38 -8.99 7.32
N LEU A 50 -13.58 -8.13 7.95
CA LEU A 50 -13.74 -7.63 9.32
C LEU A 50 -14.31 -6.20 9.34
N GLY A 51 -14.01 -5.41 8.31
CA GLY A 51 -14.67 -4.17 8.03
C GLY A 51 -15.80 -4.44 7.07
N GLU A 52 -17.03 -4.15 7.49
CA GLU A 52 -17.98 -3.57 6.54
C GLU A 52 -17.22 -2.47 5.79
N VAL A 53 -16.78 -2.72 4.57
CA VAL A 53 -16.65 -1.62 3.63
C VAL A 53 -18.09 -1.16 3.49
N ASN A 54 -18.47 -0.20 4.33
CA ASN A 54 -19.76 0.44 4.28
C ASN A 54 -19.67 1.32 3.02
N ILE A 55 -19.78 0.66 1.86
CA ILE A 55 -19.90 1.30 0.57
C ILE A 55 -21.16 2.15 0.73
N PRO A 56 -21.03 3.49 0.76
CA PRO A 56 -22.20 4.33 0.90
C PRO A 56 -23.19 3.95 -0.20
N GLU A 57 -24.48 3.95 0.11
CA GLU A 57 -25.53 3.62 -0.86
C GLU A 57 -25.38 4.44 -2.16
N ASP A 58 -24.86 5.68 -2.04
CA ASP A 58 -24.34 6.47 -3.16
C ASP A 58 -22.86 6.85 -2.95
N PRO A 59 -21.92 6.08 -3.53
CA PRO A 59 -20.50 6.38 -3.47
C PRO A 59 -20.12 7.68 -4.18
N VAL A 60 -20.88 8.06 -5.21
CA VAL A 60 -20.61 9.27 -6.01
C VAL A 60 -20.94 10.51 -5.18
N ALA A 61 -22.09 10.51 -4.48
CA ALA A 61 -22.44 11.59 -3.56
C ALA A 61 -21.45 11.70 -2.40
N ALA A 62 -21.00 10.59 -1.83
CA ALA A 62 -20.01 10.59 -0.75
C ALA A 62 -18.68 11.24 -1.19
N ILE A 63 -18.16 10.85 -2.35
CA ILE A 63 -16.95 11.45 -2.93
C ILE A 63 -17.17 12.94 -3.24
N LYS A 64 -18.34 13.29 -3.79
CA LYS A 64 -18.69 14.69 -4.11
C LYS A 64 -18.77 15.57 -2.85
N GLY A 65 -19.31 15.04 -1.75
CA GLY A 65 -19.33 15.71 -0.45
C GLY A 65 -17.93 15.92 0.14
N LEU A 66 -17.06 14.91 0.04
CA LEU A 66 -15.67 15.01 0.47
C LEU A 66 -14.89 16.07 -0.32
N LEU A 67 -15.21 16.24 -1.60
CA LEU A 67 -14.59 17.22 -2.49
C LEU A 67 -15.28 18.60 -2.46
N HIS A 68 -16.32 18.84 -1.64
CA HIS A 68 -17.08 20.09 -1.71
C HIS A 68 -16.23 21.34 -1.42
N GLY A 69 -15.21 21.22 -0.56
CA GLY A 69 -14.29 22.32 -0.23
C GLY A 69 -13.24 22.61 -1.31
N VAL A 70 -13.14 21.74 -2.33
CA VAL A 70 -12.22 21.93 -3.45
C VAL A 70 -12.90 22.81 -4.49
N GLY A 71 -12.73 24.12 -4.36
CA GLY A 71 -13.25 25.11 -5.32
C GLY A 71 -12.57 25.12 -6.69
N LYS A 72 -11.93 24.02 -7.09
CA LYS A 72 -11.24 23.87 -8.38
C LYS A 72 -11.86 22.75 -9.19
N THR A 73 -12.00 22.99 -10.48
CA THR A 73 -12.45 22.01 -11.45
C THR A 73 -11.41 20.91 -11.65
N SER A 74 -11.86 19.76 -12.19
CA SER A 74 -10.98 18.64 -12.54
C SER A 74 -9.85 19.06 -13.49
N VAL A 75 -10.12 19.97 -14.42
CA VAL A 75 -9.16 20.48 -15.40
C VAL A 75 -8.10 21.35 -14.72
N GLU A 76 -8.50 22.25 -13.82
CA GLU A 76 -7.56 23.09 -13.06
C GLU A 76 -6.62 22.25 -12.18
N LEU A 77 -7.18 21.25 -11.49
CA LEU A 77 -6.39 20.31 -10.69
C LEU A 77 -5.38 19.52 -11.56
N GLN A 78 -5.76 19.15 -12.78
CA GLN A 78 -4.85 18.48 -13.73
C GLN A 78 -3.72 19.42 -14.19
N HIS A 79 -4.00 20.70 -14.43
CA HIS A 79 -2.97 21.67 -14.78
C HIS A 79 -1.98 21.88 -13.63
N GLU A 80 -2.45 21.99 -12.40
CA GLU A 80 -1.59 22.10 -11.21
C GLU A 80 -0.73 20.86 -11.02
N ALA A 81 -1.32 19.66 -11.16
CA ALA A 81 -0.59 18.41 -11.09
C ALA A 81 0.54 18.34 -12.14
N ARG A 82 0.30 18.81 -13.37
CA ARG A 82 1.33 18.90 -14.42
C ARG A 82 2.47 19.85 -14.02
N LYS A 83 2.16 21.03 -13.47
CA LYS A 83 3.19 21.99 -13.02
C LYS A 83 4.05 21.40 -11.90
N ILE A 84 3.43 20.78 -10.88
CA ILE A 84 4.12 20.14 -9.77
C ILE A 84 5.09 19.06 -10.27
N ARG A 85 4.65 18.23 -11.22
CA ARG A 85 5.49 17.17 -11.82
C ARG A 85 6.67 17.74 -12.60
N ALA A 86 6.48 18.81 -13.36
CA ALA A 86 7.55 19.46 -14.09
C ALA A 86 8.63 20.03 -13.15
N VAL A 87 8.21 20.75 -12.09
CA VAL A 87 9.13 21.26 -11.06
C VAL A 87 9.90 20.12 -10.37
N LYS A 88 9.21 19.03 -10.03
CA LYS A 88 9.83 17.87 -9.38
C LYS A 88 10.84 17.15 -10.28
N ALA A 89 10.61 17.13 -11.60
CA ALA A 89 11.55 16.55 -12.55
C ALA A 89 12.85 17.37 -12.66
N VAL A 90 12.74 18.70 -12.66
CA VAL A 90 13.88 19.63 -12.68
C VAL A 90 14.65 19.62 -11.35
N ALA A 91 13.98 19.47 -10.22
CA ALA A 91 14.65 19.39 -8.91
C ALA A 91 15.39 18.06 -8.66
N LYS A 92 15.22 17.06 -9.54
CA LYS A 92 15.85 15.73 -9.44
C LYS A 92 17.02 15.55 -10.41
N SER A 93 17.22 16.47 -11.36
CA SER A 93 18.39 16.57 -12.24
C SER A 93 19.47 17.41 -11.59
#